data_AF-A0A9D4T1T8-F1
#
_entry.id   AF-A0A9D4T1T8-F1
#
_cell.length_a   1.000
_cell.length_b   1.000
_cell.length_c   1.000
_cell.angle_alpha   90.00
_cell.angle_beta   90.00
_cell.angle_gamma   90.00
#
_symmetry.space_group_name_H-M   'P 1'
#
loop_
_entity.id
_entity.type
_entity.pdbx_description
1 polymer ?
#
loop_
_entity_poly.entity_id
_entity_poly.type
_entity_poly.pdbx_seq_one_letter_code
_entity_poly.pdbx_strand_id
1 'polypeptide(L)'
;MHVSLLVVAVFYAITVSHSTAHVQWGDFMQCLQRRFGRSFFQEQHADCAARKLFVNYRRSMYCHNCNAYFHCQGNYEAIYDCQRDGRAQEVAEAFSDCREHLEGSGSDNFVYNEIDLYGRQGGNCTQAYLIDSPRCHYNPATVVCNNTRIEPESFEEDES
;
A
#
# COMPACT_ATOMS: atom_id res chain seq x y z
N MET A 1 -5.71 16.06 55.74
CA MET A 1 -4.90 16.27 54.52
C MET A 1 -5.45 15.34 53.45
N HIS A 2 -6.35 15.85 52.62
CA HIS A 2 -7.00 15.10 51.56
C HIS A 2 -6.11 15.13 50.32
N VAL A 3 -5.39 14.03 50.07
CA VAL A 3 -4.65 13.85 48.83
C VAL A 3 -5.67 13.67 47.72
N SER A 4 -5.79 14.69 46.88
CA SER A 4 -6.76 14.81 45.80
C SER A 4 -6.67 13.63 44.83
N LEU A 5 -7.72 12.82 44.81
CA LEU A 5 -8.04 11.76 43.84
C LEU A 5 -8.12 12.24 42.37
N LEU A 6 -7.92 13.53 42.12
CA LEU A 6 -8.04 14.16 40.80
C LEU A 6 -6.81 13.99 39.88
N VAL A 7 -5.65 13.56 40.40
CA VAL A 7 -4.43 13.45 39.57
C VAL A 7 -4.36 12.15 38.78
N VAL A 8 -5.12 11.11 39.16
CA VAL A 8 -5.09 9.80 38.46
C VAL A 8 -5.97 9.80 37.20
N ALA A 9 -6.97 10.68 37.11
CA ALA A 9 -7.91 10.70 35.98
C ALA A 9 -7.33 11.35 34.69
N VAL A 10 -6.23 12.09 34.78
CA VAL A 10 -5.63 12.79 33.62
C VAL A 10 -4.66 11.89 32.84
N PHE A 11 -4.20 10.78 33.42
CA PHE A 11 -3.24 9.87 32.76
C PHE A 11 -3.87 8.73 31.95
N TYR A 12 -5.19 8.56 31.96
CA TYR A 12 -5.85 7.43 31.29
C TYR A 12 -6.51 7.78 29.93
N ALA A 13 -6.43 9.04 29.49
CA ALA A 13 -7.00 9.49 28.22
C ALA A 13 -5.96 9.84 27.16
N ILE A 14 -4.72 9.35 27.29
CA ILE A 14 -3.86 9.17 26.11
C ILE A 14 -4.28 7.85 25.47
N THR A 15 -5.52 7.82 24.96
CA THR A 15 -5.88 6.84 23.96
C THR A 15 -5.00 7.15 22.77
N VAL A 16 -3.96 6.34 22.57
CA VAL A 16 -3.21 6.29 21.31
C VAL A 16 -4.27 6.15 20.24
N SER A 17 -4.57 7.23 19.53
CA SER A 17 -5.35 7.19 18.31
C SER A 17 -4.58 6.29 17.38
N HIS A 18 -4.90 5.00 17.38
CA HIS A 18 -4.57 4.10 16.30
C HIS A 18 -5.44 4.55 15.15
N SER A 19 -5.01 5.64 14.50
CA SER A 19 -5.49 6.00 13.18
C SER A 19 -4.95 4.94 12.24
N THR A 20 -5.54 3.74 12.28
CA THR A 20 -5.56 2.89 11.10
C THR A 20 -6.38 3.70 10.11
N ALA A 21 -5.71 4.49 9.27
CA ALA A 21 -6.35 5.15 8.16
C ALA A 21 -7.03 4.05 7.36
N HIS A 22 -8.34 3.85 7.59
CA HIS A 22 -9.11 2.89 6.86
C HIS A 22 -9.15 3.41 5.45
N VAL A 23 -8.47 2.72 4.54
CA VAL A 23 -8.52 3.06 3.13
C VAL A 23 -9.97 2.98 2.68
N GLN A 24 -10.48 4.11 2.21
CA GLN A 24 -11.83 4.21 1.67
C GLN A 24 -11.82 3.55 0.29
N TRP A 25 -11.87 2.21 0.27
CA TRP A 25 -11.76 1.41 -0.95
C TRP A 25 -12.79 1.82 -2.01
N GLY A 26 -13.99 2.24 -1.61
CA GLY A 26 -14.99 2.77 -2.52
C GLY A 26 -14.50 4.00 -3.28
N ASP A 27 -13.89 4.97 -2.59
CA ASP A 27 -13.34 6.18 -3.21
C ASP A 27 -12.10 5.87 -4.04
N PHE A 28 -11.27 4.94 -3.58
CA PHE A 28 -10.09 4.47 -4.31
C PHE A 28 -10.48 3.83 -5.65
N MET A 29 -11.45 2.91 -5.63
CA MET A 29 -11.98 2.29 -6.84
C MET A 29 -12.67 3.32 -7.73
N GLN A 30 -13.40 4.27 -7.16
CA GLN A 30 -14.03 5.35 -7.92
C GLN A 30 -12.99 6.25 -8.62
N CYS A 31 -11.86 6.53 -7.97
CA CYS A 31 -10.77 7.29 -8.59
C CYS A 31 -10.20 6.56 -9.82
N LEU A 32 -9.90 5.26 -9.69
CA LEU A 32 -9.43 4.44 -10.80
C LEU A 32 -10.47 4.36 -11.94
N GLN A 33 -11.74 4.16 -11.61
CA GLN A 33 -12.83 4.11 -12.60
C GLN A 33 -13.01 5.43 -13.35
N ARG A 34 -12.80 6.59 -12.72
CA ARG A 34 -12.84 7.90 -13.39
C ARG A 34 -11.71 8.05 -14.40
N ARG A 35 -10.54 7.46 -14.14
CA ARG A 35 -9.36 7.52 -15.01
C ARG A 35 -9.54 6.68 -16.28
N PHE A 36 -10.10 5.49 -16.15
CA PHE A 36 -10.07 4.49 -17.22
C PHE A 36 -11.44 4.01 -17.72
N GLY A 37 -12.52 4.41 -17.08
CA GLY A 37 -13.87 3.93 -17.38
C GLY A 37 -14.13 2.50 -16.88
N ARG A 38 -15.31 1.96 -17.19
CA ARG A 38 -15.78 0.66 -16.67
C ARG A 38 -15.13 -0.56 -17.31
N SER A 39 -14.51 -0.42 -18.48
CA SER A 39 -13.93 -1.53 -19.25
C SER A 39 -12.44 -1.74 -19.01
N PHE A 40 -11.83 -0.99 -18.08
CA PHE A 40 -10.38 -0.98 -17.92
C PHE A 40 -9.74 -2.31 -17.55
N PHE A 41 -10.34 -3.02 -16.59
CA PHE A 41 -9.84 -4.32 -16.12
C PHE A 41 -10.18 -5.48 -17.09
N GLN A 42 -10.71 -5.18 -18.28
CA GLN A 42 -10.91 -6.21 -19.31
C GLN A 42 -9.62 -6.50 -20.09
N GLU A 43 -8.62 -5.61 -19.99
CA GLU A 43 -7.30 -5.81 -20.59
C GLU A 43 -6.41 -6.64 -19.66
N GLN A 44 -5.88 -7.77 -20.15
CA GLN A 44 -5.15 -8.76 -19.34
C GLN A 44 -3.97 -8.16 -18.56
N HIS A 45 -3.17 -7.28 -19.20
CA HIS A 45 -2.03 -6.65 -18.53
C HIS A 45 -2.46 -5.58 -17.53
N ALA A 46 -3.58 -4.89 -17.79
CA ALA A 46 -4.12 -3.91 -16.87
C ALA A 46 -4.66 -4.58 -15.60
N ASP A 47 -5.40 -5.67 -15.75
CA ASP A 47 -5.87 -6.50 -14.63
C ASP A 47 -4.71 -7.08 -13.82
N CYS A 48 -3.70 -7.66 -14.50
CA CYS A 48 -2.49 -8.15 -13.85
C CYS A 48 -1.83 -7.07 -12.99
N ALA A 49 -1.57 -5.89 -13.56
CA ALA A 49 -0.91 -4.80 -12.86
C ALA A 49 -1.72 -4.33 -11.65
N ALA A 50 -3.02 -4.16 -11.83
CA ALA A 50 -3.94 -3.77 -10.76
C ALA A 50 -3.90 -4.78 -9.61
N ARG A 51 -4.00 -6.09 -9.89
CA ARG A 51 -3.91 -7.14 -8.86
C ARG A 51 -2.60 -7.07 -8.08
N LYS A 52 -1.46 -6.88 -8.76
CA LYS A 52 -0.13 -6.74 -8.10
C LYS A 52 -0.10 -5.52 -7.17
N LEU A 53 -0.63 -4.39 -7.61
CA LEU A 53 -0.69 -3.16 -6.82
C LEU A 53 -1.61 -3.31 -5.61
N PHE A 54 -2.81 -3.86 -5.79
CA PHE A 54 -3.76 -4.11 -4.70
C PHE A 54 -3.20 -5.05 -3.63
N VAL A 55 -2.57 -6.15 -4.03
CA VAL A 55 -1.97 -7.10 -3.08
C VAL A 55 -0.91 -6.41 -2.22
N ASN A 56 -0.02 -5.64 -2.84
CA ASN A 56 1.04 -4.95 -2.10
C ASN A 56 0.49 -3.79 -1.25
N TYR A 57 -0.47 -3.01 -1.76
CA TYR A 57 -1.11 -1.95 -0.98
C TYR A 57 -1.88 -2.49 0.22
N ARG A 58 -2.56 -3.63 0.07
CA ARG A 58 -3.18 -4.31 1.19
C ARG A 58 -2.15 -4.73 2.24
N ARG A 59 -1.02 -5.31 1.81
CA ARG A 59 0.07 -5.71 2.73
C ARG A 59 0.66 -4.53 3.50
N SER A 60 0.78 -3.34 2.89
CA SER A 60 1.30 -2.16 3.58
C SER A 60 0.44 -1.76 4.78
N MET A 61 -0.88 -1.93 4.68
CA MET A 61 -1.81 -1.63 5.78
C MET A 61 -1.63 -2.53 7.01
N TYR A 62 -1.18 -3.78 6.80
CA TYR A 62 -1.01 -4.76 7.88
C TYR A 62 0.44 -4.86 8.39
N CYS A 63 1.39 -4.21 7.72
CA CYS A 63 2.80 -4.34 8.02
C CYS A 63 3.45 -2.98 8.24
N HIS A 64 3.36 -2.53 9.49
CA HIS A 64 3.86 -1.23 9.91
C HIS A 64 5.35 -1.03 9.59
N ASN A 65 5.72 0.20 9.20
CA ASN A 65 7.06 0.62 8.77
C ASN A 65 7.61 -0.04 7.49
N CYS A 66 6.81 -0.87 6.79
CA CYS A 66 7.20 -1.49 5.52
C CYS A 66 6.53 -0.87 4.30
N ASN A 67 5.83 0.26 4.45
CA ASN A 67 5.10 0.93 3.38
C ASN A 67 5.96 1.13 2.13
N ALA A 68 7.14 1.75 2.28
CA ALA A 68 8.05 2.03 1.16
C ALA A 68 8.43 0.77 0.36
N TYR A 69 8.65 -0.35 1.06
CA TYR A 69 8.93 -1.62 0.40
C TYR A 69 7.74 -2.07 -0.45
N PHE A 70 6.53 -2.06 0.08
CA PHE A 70 5.35 -2.51 -0.66
C PHE A 70 4.96 -1.57 -1.81
N HIS A 71 5.16 -0.26 -1.65
CA HIS A 71 4.99 0.72 -2.74
C HIS A 71 5.93 0.43 -3.91
N CYS A 72 7.23 0.27 -3.61
CA CYS A 72 8.23 -0.07 -4.61
C CYS A 72 7.95 -1.43 -5.24
N GLN A 73 7.76 -2.47 -4.42
CA GLN A 73 7.61 -3.85 -4.88
C GLN A 73 6.32 -4.03 -5.70
N GLY A 74 5.22 -3.39 -5.28
CA GLY A 74 3.97 -3.40 -6.04
C GLY A 74 4.13 -2.78 -7.43
N ASN A 75 4.83 -1.64 -7.53
CA ASN A 75 5.13 -1.01 -8.81
C ASN A 75 6.10 -1.84 -9.66
N TYR A 76 7.12 -2.46 -9.06
CA TYR A 76 8.01 -3.38 -9.77
C TYR A 76 7.22 -4.55 -10.36
N GLU A 77 6.44 -5.27 -9.54
CA GLU A 77 5.67 -6.43 -9.99
C GLU A 77 4.64 -6.04 -11.05
N ALA A 78 3.97 -4.90 -10.90
CA ALA A 78 3.01 -4.40 -11.87
C ALA A 78 3.62 -4.17 -13.26
N ILE A 79 4.89 -3.79 -13.35
CA ILE A 79 5.55 -3.56 -14.64
C ILE A 79 6.24 -4.83 -15.14
N TYR A 80 7.05 -5.47 -14.29
CA TYR A 80 7.96 -6.53 -14.72
C TYR A 80 7.28 -7.90 -14.80
N ASP A 81 6.29 -8.18 -13.95
CA ASP A 81 5.53 -9.44 -14.01
C ASP A 81 4.37 -9.35 -15.01
N CYS A 82 3.93 -8.14 -15.35
CA CYS A 82 2.83 -7.91 -16.31
C CYS A 82 3.34 -7.44 -17.68
N GLN A 83 4.46 -8.03 -18.13
CA GLN A 83 5.00 -7.93 -19.50
C GLN A 83 5.51 -6.55 -19.94
N ARG A 84 5.68 -5.60 -19.01
CA ARG A 84 6.14 -4.22 -19.30
C ARG A 84 5.26 -3.52 -20.33
N ASP A 85 3.98 -3.83 -20.31
CA ASP A 85 3.00 -3.26 -21.25
C ASP A 85 2.70 -1.79 -20.91
N GLY A 86 2.39 -0.99 -21.95
CA GLY A 86 2.02 0.42 -21.76
C GLY A 86 0.80 0.61 -20.86
N ARG A 87 -0.15 -0.33 -20.88
CA ARG A 87 -1.34 -0.29 -20.03
C ARG A 87 -1.02 -0.66 -18.60
N ALA A 88 -0.12 -1.61 -18.37
CA ALA A 88 0.38 -1.89 -17.03
C ALA A 88 1.06 -0.65 -16.41
N GLN A 89 1.81 0.11 -17.22
CA GLN A 89 2.39 1.39 -16.82
C GLN A 89 1.32 2.42 -16.45
N GLU A 90 0.31 2.61 -17.31
CA GLU A 90 -0.79 3.54 -17.05
C GLU A 90 -1.53 3.18 -15.74
N VAL A 91 -1.82 1.90 -15.49
CA VAL A 91 -2.45 1.44 -14.24
C VAL A 91 -1.58 1.82 -13.04
N ALA A 92 -0.29 1.52 -13.09
CA ALA A 92 0.61 1.73 -11.97
C ALA A 92 0.69 3.21 -11.58
N GLU A 93 0.77 4.10 -12.57
CA GLU A 93 0.75 5.55 -12.37
C GLU A 93 -0.58 6.01 -11.75
N ALA A 94 -1.71 5.62 -12.34
CA ALA A 94 -3.01 6.02 -11.84
C ALA A 94 -3.31 5.46 -10.44
N PHE A 95 -2.84 4.25 -10.12
CA PHE A 95 -2.98 3.67 -8.80
C PHE A 95 -2.21 4.48 -7.75
N SER A 96 -0.97 4.85 -8.05
CA SER A 96 -0.16 5.74 -7.23
C SER A 96 -0.84 7.10 -7.00
N ASP A 97 -1.31 7.73 -8.08
CA ASP A 97 -2.00 9.03 -8.02
C ASP A 97 -3.28 8.96 -7.16
N CYS A 98 -4.11 7.94 -7.37
CA CYS A 98 -5.34 7.75 -6.62
C CYS A 98 -5.08 7.49 -5.13
N ARG A 99 -4.02 6.74 -4.81
CA ARG A 99 -3.61 6.49 -3.43
C ARG A 99 -3.20 7.79 -2.75
N GLU A 100 -2.29 8.53 -3.37
CA GLU A 100 -1.77 9.79 -2.87
C GLU A 100 -2.88 10.82 -2.65
N HIS A 101 -3.84 10.90 -3.58
CA HIS A 101 -4.99 11.79 -3.46
C HIS A 101 -5.84 11.50 -2.21
N LEU A 102 -6.01 10.22 -1.85
CA LEU A 102 -6.90 9.78 -0.78
C LEU A 102 -6.23 9.71 0.59
N GLU A 103 -4.94 9.40 0.64
CA GLU A 103 -4.18 9.35 1.91
C GLU A 103 -3.79 10.77 2.41
N GLY A 104 -4.00 11.80 1.58
CA GLY A 104 -3.88 13.21 1.94
C GLY A 104 -2.57 13.83 1.47
N SER A 105 -2.68 15.03 0.89
CA SER A 105 -1.56 15.78 0.31
C SER A 105 -0.65 16.40 1.38
N GLY A 106 0.28 15.60 1.91
CA GLY A 106 1.37 16.04 2.78
C GLY A 106 2.68 16.23 2.03
N SER A 107 3.73 16.72 2.71
CA SER A 107 5.10 16.76 2.17
C SER A 107 5.63 15.40 1.71
N ASP A 108 4.99 14.32 2.17
CA ASP A 108 5.35 12.93 1.89
C ASP A 108 4.95 12.47 0.48
N ASN A 109 4.13 13.27 -0.23
CA ASN A 109 3.71 13.02 -1.62
C ASN A 109 4.89 12.87 -2.59
N PHE A 110 5.92 13.69 -2.44
CA PHE A 110 7.12 13.60 -3.27
C PHE A 110 7.89 12.30 -3.00
N VAL A 111 7.97 11.89 -1.73
CA VAL A 111 8.70 10.69 -1.30
C VAL A 111 8.04 9.43 -1.86
N TYR A 112 6.70 9.32 -1.79
CA TYR A 112 5.99 8.15 -2.33
C TYR A 112 6.07 8.07 -3.86
N ASN A 113 6.06 9.21 -4.56
CA ASN A 113 6.24 9.23 -6.01
C ASN A 113 7.62 8.74 -6.44
N GLU A 114 8.68 9.11 -5.72
CA GLU A 114 10.03 8.60 -6.00
C GLU A 114 10.15 7.09 -5.74
N ILE A 115 9.55 6.59 -4.65
CA ILE A 115 9.54 5.16 -4.31
C ILE A 115 8.81 4.34 -5.37
N ASP A 116 7.63 4.79 -5.78
CA ASP A 116 6.83 4.12 -6.80
C ASP A 116 7.57 4.13 -8.15
N LEU A 117 8.16 5.27 -8.52
CA LEU A 117 8.95 5.41 -9.75
C LEU A 117 10.17 4.50 -9.73
N TYR A 118 10.88 4.40 -8.61
CA TYR A 118 12.02 3.51 -8.45
C TYR A 118 11.63 2.05 -8.73
N GLY A 119 10.47 1.61 -8.22
CA GLY A 119 9.88 0.31 -8.52
C GLY A 119 9.57 0.12 -10.01
N ARG A 120 8.85 1.07 -10.63
CA ARG A 120 8.50 1.01 -12.07
C ARG A 120 9.73 0.97 -12.98
N GLN A 121 10.83 1.61 -12.57
CA GLN A 121 12.10 1.60 -13.30
C GLN A 121 12.94 0.34 -13.08
N GLY A 122 12.47 -0.62 -12.27
CA GLY A 122 13.16 -1.89 -12.04
C GLY A 122 14.18 -1.87 -10.90
N GLY A 123 14.05 -0.90 -9.99
CA GLY A 123 14.90 -0.76 -8.82
C GLY A 123 14.85 -1.98 -7.89
N ASN A 124 15.91 -2.16 -7.11
CA ASN A 124 15.99 -3.25 -6.13
C ASN A 124 15.28 -2.85 -4.83
N CYS A 125 13.96 -3.05 -4.79
CA CYS A 125 13.10 -2.72 -3.65
C CYS A 125 13.52 -3.42 -2.35
N THR A 126 13.98 -4.67 -2.45
CA THR A 126 14.44 -5.46 -1.30
C THR A 126 15.64 -4.80 -0.64
N GLN A 127 16.66 -4.43 -1.42
CA GLN A 127 17.81 -3.75 -0.85
C GLN A 127 17.40 -2.39 -0.25
N ALA A 128 16.76 -1.53 -1.05
CA ALA A 128 16.50 -0.14 -0.69
C ALA A 128 15.54 0.04 0.49
N TYR A 129 14.51 -0.80 0.61
CA TYR A 129 13.39 -0.54 1.53
C TYR A 129 13.06 -1.69 2.48
N LEU A 130 13.65 -2.87 2.28
CA LEU A 130 13.54 -3.98 3.23
C LEU A 130 14.80 -4.14 4.07
N ILE A 131 15.97 -4.30 3.43
CA ILE A 131 17.25 -4.52 4.11
C ILE A 131 17.74 -3.22 4.76
N ASP A 132 17.71 -2.11 4.03
CA ASP A 132 18.23 -0.83 4.50
C ASP A 132 17.24 -0.09 5.44
N SER A 133 16.04 -0.65 5.64
CA SER A 133 15.03 -0.11 6.57
C SER A 133 15.03 -0.89 7.90
N PRO A 134 15.68 -0.37 8.96
CA PRO A 134 15.84 -1.11 10.21
C PRO A 134 14.53 -1.38 10.97
N ARG A 135 13.43 -0.73 10.56
CA ARG A 135 12.10 -0.86 11.18
C ARG A 135 11.15 -1.74 10.37
N CYS A 136 11.51 -2.16 9.16
CA CYS A 136 10.68 -3.04 8.36
C CYS A 136 11.01 -4.52 8.67
N HIS A 137 10.06 -5.23 9.28
CA HIS A 137 10.21 -6.62 9.69
C HIS A 137 9.35 -7.57 8.85
N TYR A 138 9.28 -7.31 7.55
CA TYR A 138 8.62 -8.19 6.59
C TYR A 138 9.58 -9.29 6.12
N ASN A 139 9.07 -10.50 5.97
CA ASN A 139 9.79 -11.59 5.33
C ASN A 139 9.04 -12.02 4.06
N PRO A 140 9.56 -11.71 2.85
CA PRO A 140 8.90 -12.04 1.59
C PRO A 140 8.80 -13.54 1.33
N ALA A 141 9.71 -14.35 1.85
CA ALA A 141 9.71 -15.80 1.65
C ALA A 141 8.58 -16.50 2.41
N THR A 142 8.20 -15.96 3.57
CA THR A 142 7.14 -16.56 4.42
C THR A 142 5.86 -15.74 4.46
N VAL A 143 5.84 -14.55 3.85
CA VAL A 143 4.74 -13.58 3.89
C VAL A 143 4.34 -13.25 5.35
N VAL A 144 5.36 -13.07 6.20
CA VAL A 144 5.20 -12.76 7.63
C VAL A 144 5.70 -11.35 7.91
N CYS A 145 4.95 -10.58 8.69
CA CYS A 145 5.36 -9.30 9.22
C CYS A 145 5.20 -9.30 10.75
N ASN A 146 6.25 -8.96 11.50
CA ASN A 146 6.22 -8.95 12.97
C ASN A 146 5.65 -10.24 13.59
N ASN A 147 6.04 -11.41 13.06
CA ASN A 147 5.54 -12.75 13.45
C ASN A 147 4.06 -13.04 13.11
N THR A 148 3.38 -12.14 12.40
CA THR A 148 2.02 -12.34 11.90
C THR A 148 2.06 -12.61 10.41
N ARG A 149 1.43 -13.70 9.97
CA ARG A 149 1.26 -13.97 8.55
C ARG A 149 0.27 -12.96 7.95
N ILE A 150 0.68 -12.30 6.85
CA ILE A 150 -0.11 -11.29 6.15
C ILE A 150 -0.49 -11.82 4.76
N GLU A 151 -1.20 -12.95 4.68
CA GLU A 151 -1.70 -13.40 3.38
C GLU A 151 -2.67 -12.36 2.84
N PRO A 152 -2.59 -12.02 1.55
CA PRO A 152 -3.76 -11.48 0.89
C PRO A 152 -4.84 -12.56 1.02
N GLU A 153 -5.98 -12.27 1.66
CA GLU A 153 -7.17 -13.10 1.42
C GLU A 153 -7.27 -13.21 -0.10
N SER A 154 -7.31 -14.45 -0.60
CA SER A 154 -7.62 -14.70 -1.99
C SER A 154 -8.81 -13.80 -2.35
N PHE A 155 -8.65 -12.96 -3.37
CA PHE A 155 -9.80 -12.57 -4.14
C PHE A 155 -10.35 -13.91 -4.65
N GLU A 156 -11.32 -14.48 -3.94
CA GLU A 156 -12.12 -15.57 -4.47
C GLU A 156 -12.69 -14.99 -5.76
N GLU A 157 -12.21 -15.53 -6.87
CA GLU A 157 -12.81 -15.35 -8.17
C GLU A 157 -14.18 -16.00 -8.06
N ASP A 158 -15.18 -15.22 -7.64
CA ASP A 158 -16.57 -15.56 -7.91
C ASP A 158 -16.70 -15.59 -9.44
N GLU A 159 -16.46 -16.78 -10.01
CA GLU A 159 -16.89 -17.15 -11.35
C GLU A 159 -18.40 -16.96 -11.42
N SER A 160 -18.84 -15.82 -11.96
CA SER A 160 -20.24 -15.56 -12.32
C SER A 160 -20.35 -15.04 -13.75
#